data_AF-A0A1L0AR30-F1
#
_entry.id   AF-A0A1L0AR30-F1
#
_cell.length_a   1.000
_cell.length_b   1.000
_cell.length_c   1.000
_cell.angle_alpha   90.00
_cell.angle_beta   90.00
_cell.angle_gamma   90.00
#
_symmetry.space_group_name_H-M   'P 1'
#
loop_
_entity.id
_entity.type
_entity.pdbx_description
1 polymer ?
#
loop_
_entity_poly.entity_id
_entity_poly.type
_entity_poly.pdbx_seq_one_letter_code
_entity_poly.pdbx_strand_id
1 'polypeptide(L)'
;MRFKLPASLLLTGILSGLLIGCSSDSGAVEGSEVTTHETYWIAPERVGCQGIVPMQCLVVNQVIDGKATEWQLFYNDIAGFEFVPGFFYKLSVLASEVANPPADASSLSYTLISEVDKTPRHYASNTMLTENRKWNLKQLVGLNNANPLMLEQPANITISGDRLSGFSGCNNMFGQVQYLFEDEKLQNTLLKLGPVGSTLMACADPNANTVEQKLQQALGVVNAIQVQWPFLNMYQNDELMIQFVAEDWD
;
A
#
# COMPACT_ATOMS: atom_id res chain seq x y z
N MET A 1 -34.75 -25.44 -6.75
CA MET A 1 -35.13 -26.42 -7.79
C MET A 1 -33.88 -27.14 -8.26
N ARG A 2 -33.93 -28.47 -8.28
CA ARG A 2 -32.80 -29.37 -8.57
C ARG A 2 -32.56 -29.44 -10.08
N PHE A 3 -31.37 -29.09 -10.55
CA PHE A 3 -30.95 -29.38 -11.92
C PHE A 3 -30.29 -30.76 -11.98
N LYS A 4 -30.92 -31.68 -12.73
CA LYS A 4 -30.41 -33.02 -13.06
C LYS A 4 -29.52 -32.92 -14.29
N LEU A 5 -28.32 -33.48 -14.24
CA LEU A 5 -27.50 -33.85 -15.40
C LEU A 5 -27.61 -35.37 -15.61
N PRO A 6 -27.78 -35.88 -16.85
CA PRO A 6 -27.75 -37.30 -17.13
C PRO A 6 -26.34 -37.81 -17.42
N ALA A 7 -26.09 -39.03 -16.95
CA ALA A 7 -24.91 -39.85 -17.19
C ALA A 7 -25.01 -40.59 -18.53
N SER A 8 -23.88 -40.77 -19.23
CA SER A 8 -23.52 -41.82 -20.21
C SER A 8 -22.37 -41.27 -21.08
N LEU A 9 -21.34 -42.01 -21.50
CA LEU A 9 -21.32 -43.36 -22.02
C LEU A 9 -19.86 -43.89 -21.93
N LEU A 10 -19.70 -45.16 -21.59
CA LEU A 10 -18.46 -45.94 -21.73
C LEU A 10 -18.16 -46.20 -23.21
N LEU A 11 -16.90 -46.13 -23.63
CA LEU A 11 -16.40 -46.91 -24.77
C LEU A 11 -14.96 -47.37 -24.50
N THR A 12 -14.81 -48.67 -24.35
CA THR A 12 -13.56 -49.41 -24.34
C THR A 12 -13.09 -49.67 -25.78
N GLY A 13 -11.77 -49.62 -26.01
CA GLY A 13 -11.16 -49.97 -27.29
C GLY A 13 -9.66 -50.20 -27.15
N ILE A 14 -9.28 -51.47 -26.95
CA ILE A 14 -7.91 -52.02 -26.97
C ILE A 14 -7.51 -52.23 -28.45
N LEU A 15 -6.23 -52.02 -28.83
CA LEU A 15 -5.33 -53.02 -29.48
C LEU A 15 -4.03 -52.39 -30.07
N SER A 16 -2.88 -53.01 -29.70
CA SER A 16 -1.57 -53.17 -30.40
C SER A 16 -0.90 -52.00 -31.13
N GLY A 17 0.43 -51.82 -31.16
CA GLY A 17 1.57 -52.63 -30.74
C GLY A 17 2.84 -52.07 -31.43
N LEU A 18 3.97 -52.06 -30.69
CA LEU A 18 5.40 -51.93 -31.07
C LEU A 18 5.82 -51.07 -32.28
N LEU A 19 6.75 -50.13 -32.04
CA LEU A 19 8.15 -50.24 -32.53
C LEU A 19 9.06 -49.21 -31.84
N ILE A 20 10.28 -49.65 -31.57
CA ILE A 20 11.38 -48.98 -30.89
C ILE A 20 12.01 -47.94 -31.83
N GLY A 21 12.27 -46.74 -31.31
CA GLY A 21 13.09 -45.73 -31.98
C GLY A 21 13.78 -44.83 -30.95
N CYS A 22 14.93 -45.26 -30.43
CA CYS A 22 15.85 -44.36 -29.75
C CYS A 22 16.52 -43.48 -30.81
N SER A 23 16.02 -42.25 -30.99
CA SER A 23 16.86 -41.16 -31.45
C SER A 23 17.31 -40.41 -30.23
N SER A 24 18.61 -40.50 -29.96
CA SER A 24 19.33 -39.67 -29.00
C SER A 24 19.34 -38.25 -29.57
N ASP A 25 18.22 -37.55 -29.43
CA ASP A 25 18.19 -36.11 -29.62
C ASP A 25 18.83 -35.52 -28.37
N SER A 26 20.12 -35.23 -28.48
CA SER A 26 20.81 -34.35 -27.55
C SER A 26 20.22 -32.96 -27.71
N GLY A 27 19.03 -32.79 -27.13
CA GLY A 27 18.41 -31.49 -26.93
C GLY A 27 19.40 -30.63 -26.16
N ALA A 28 19.97 -29.66 -26.86
CA ALA A 28 20.58 -28.51 -26.22
C ALA A 28 19.55 -27.99 -25.21
N VAL A 29 19.94 -27.95 -23.94
CA VAL A 29 19.19 -27.20 -22.93
C VAL A 29 19.35 -25.73 -23.31
N GLU A 30 18.48 -25.24 -24.18
CA GLU A 30 18.19 -23.82 -24.24
C GLU A 30 17.56 -23.47 -22.90
N GLY A 31 18.37 -22.88 -22.02
CA GLY A 31 17.87 -22.23 -20.81
C GLY A 31 16.90 -21.16 -21.25
N SER A 32 15.60 -21.47 -21.18
CA SER A 32 14.56 -20.46 -21.30
C SER A 32 14.73 -19.51 -20.14
N GLU A 33 15.32 -18.34 -20.37
CA GLU A 33 15.32 -17.24 -19.41
C GLU A 33 13.87 -16.96 -19.03
N VAL A 34 13.51 -17.27 -17.78
CA VAL A 34 12.18 -16.99 -17.26
C VAL A 34 12.08 -15.48 -17.13
N THR A 35 11.20 -14.89 -17.94
CA THR A 35 10.94 -13.45 -17.93
C THR A 35 9.47 -13.20 -17.62
N THR A 36 9.22 -12.22 -16.77
CA THR A 36 7.87 -11.87 -16.30
C THR A 36 7.62 -10.38 -16.55
N HIS A 37 6.49 -10.08 -17.19
CA HIS A 37 6.02 -8.71 -17.34
C HIS A 37 5.23 -8.28 -16.11
N GLU A 38 5.67 -7.21 -15.48
CA GLU A 38 5.12 -6.72 -14.22
C GLU A 38 4.77 -5.22 -14.32
N THR A 39 3.85 -4.76 -13.48
CA THR A 39 3.55 -3.33 -13.34
C THR A 39 4.00 -2.84 -11.98
N TYR A 40 4.71 -1.71 -11.94
CA TYR A 40 5.22 -1.11 -10.71
C TYR A 40 4.60 0.27 -10.54
N TRP A 41 3.89 0.47 -9.44
CA TRP A 41 3.62 1.81 -8.95
C TRP A 41 4.76 2.24 -8.03
N ILE A 42 5.25 3.46 -8.21
CA ILE A 42 6.38 3.99 -7.43
C ILE A 42 5.94 5.26 -6.73
N ALA A 43 6.26 5.36 -5.44
CA ALA A 43 5.98 6.52 -4.61
C ALA A 43 6.83 7.75 -4.99
N PRO A 44 6.38 8.98 -4.66
CA PRO A 44 7.07 10.22 -5.03
C PRO A 44 8.34 10.52 -4.23
N GLU A 45 8.75 9.65 -3.31
CA GLU A 45 9.99 9.78 -2.57
C GLU A 45 10.73 8.45 -2.46
N ARG A 46 12.06 8.57 -2.36
CA ARG A 46 12.89 7.47 -1.88
C ARG A 46 13.02 7.57 -0.37
N VAL A 47 13.19 6.42 0.26
CA VAL A 47 13.40 6.34 1.71
C VAL A 47 14.74 5.69 2.00
N GLY A 48 15.35 6.09 3.11
CA GLY A 48 16.59 5.47 3.58
C GLY A 48 16.39 3.99 3.85
N CYS A 49 17.27 3.16 3.31
CA CYS A 49 17.27 1.71 3.48
C CYS A 49 18.69 1.18 3.60
N GLN A 50 18.82 -0.04 4.10
CA GLN A 50 20.11 -0.68 4.37
C GLN A 50 20.32 -1.83 3.39
N GLY A 51 21.24 -1.66 2.44
CA GLY A 51 21.84 -2.78 1.71
C GLY A 51 23.16 -3.17 2.37
N ILE A 52 24.14 -3.56 1.55
CA ILE A 52 25.54 -3.69 2.00
C ILE A 52 26.05 -2.34 2.56
N VAL A 53 25.54 -1.23 2.02
CA VAL A 53 25.76 0.13 2.50
C VAL A 53 24.42 0.87 2.67
N PRO A 54 24.36 1.93 3.51
CA PRO A 54 23.20 2.82 3.55
C PRO A 54 22.92 3.44 2.18
N MET A 55 21.67 3.37 1.74
CA MET A 55 21.25 3.88 0.43
C MET A 55 19.81 4.42 0.46
N GLN A 56 19.31 4.84 -0.70
CA GLN A 56 17.95 5.36 -0.89
C GLN A 56 17.17 4.41 -1.80
N CYS A 57 16.15 3.74 -1.26
CA CYS A 57 15.32 2.77 -1.97
C CYS A 57 14.06 3.41 -2.52
N LEU A 58 13.52 2.84 -3.60
CA LEU A 58 12.17 3.13 -4.05
C LEU A 58 11.16 2.50 -3.08
N VAL A 59 9.97 3.10 -2.97
CA VAL A 59 8.82 2.47 -2.33
C VAL A 59 7.85 2.12 -3.44
N VAL A 60 7.50 0.83 -3.56
CA VAL A 60 6.76 0.31 -4.72
C VAL A 60 5.56 -0.52 -4.31
N ASN A 61 4.56 -0.55 -5.19
CA ASN A 61 3.48 -1.52 -5.20
C ASN A 61 3.53 -2.27 -6.54
N GLN A 62 3.65 -3.59 -6.50
CA GLN A 62 3.84 -4.42 -7.69
C GLN A 62 2.53 -5.11 -8.05
N VAL A 63 2.24 -5.19 -9.34
CA VAL A 63 1.16 -6.04 -9.87
C VAL A 63 1.79 -7.14 -10.71
N ILE A 64 1.74 -8.36 -10.18
CA ILE A 64 2.31 -9.57 -10.76
C ILE A 64 1.17 -10.55 -10.97
N ASP A 65 1.00 -11.06 -12.19
CA ASP A 65 -0.11 -11.95 -12.57
C ASP A 65 -1.50 -11.42 -12.16
N GLY A 66 -1.68 -10.10 -12.25
CA GLY A 66 -2.93 -9.40 -11.92
C GLY A 66 -3.20 -9.24 -10.42
N LYS A 67 -2.25 -9.59 -9.54
CA LYS A 67 -2.37 -9.42 -8.09
C LYS A 67 -1.44 -8.31 -7.62
N ALA A 68 -2.01 -7.35 -6.88
CA ALA A 68 -1.25 -6.27 -6.26
C ALA A 68 -0.59 -6.75 -4.96
N THR A 69 0.65 -6.35 -4.72
CA THR A 69 1.33 -6.47 -3.43
C THR A 69 0.92 -5.31 -2.51
N GLU A 70 1.37 -5.31 -1.26
CA GLU A 70 1.37 -4.09 -0.44
C GLU A 70 2.49 -3.13 -0.89
N TRP A 71 2.45 -1.88 -0.41
CA TRP A 71 3.55 -0.94 -0.57
C TRP A 71 4.78 -1.39 0.24
N GLN A 72 5.92 -1.51 -0.43
CA GLN A 72 7.12 -2.07 0.16
C GLN A 72 8.40 -1.42 -0.37
N LEU A 73 9.51 -1.59 0.34
CA LEU A 73 10.82 -1.15 -0.12
C LEU A 73 11.29 -2.00 -1.29
N PHE A 74 11.76 -1.33 -2.33
CA PHE A 74 12.42 -1.95 -3.47
C PHE A 74 13.90 -1.61 -3.44
N TYR A 75 14.70 -2.65 -3.18
CA TYR A 75 16.14 -2.54 -2.93
C TYR A 75 16.99 -2.59 -4.22
N ASN A 76 16.39 -2.99 -5.34
CA ASN A 76 17.08 -3.09 -6.61
C ASN A 76 16.93 -1.80 -7.43
N ASP A 77 17.69 -1.73 -8.52
CA ASP A 77 17.52 -0.72 -9.55
C ASP A 77 16.66 -1.28 -10.70
N ILE A 78 15.97 -0.38 -11.40
CA ILE A 78 15.28 -0.69 -12.66
C ILE A 78 16.11 -0.06 -13.78
N ALA A 79 16.76 -0.89 -14.60
CA ALA A 79 17.60 -0.42 -15.69
C ALA A 79 16.79 0.44 -16.68
N GLY A 80 17.28 1.64 -16.98
CA GLY A 80 16.60 2.60 -17.85
C GLY A 80 15.58 3.50 -17.16
N PHE A 81 15.33 3.34 -15.86
CA PHE A 81 14.47 4.23 -15.08
C PHE A 81 15.28 5.26 -14.29
N GLU A 82 15.04 6.54 -14.57
CA GLU A 82 15.60 7.65 -13.79
C GLU A 82 14.54 8.27 -12.90
N PHE A 83 14.71 8.10 -11.59
CA PHE A 83 13.77 8.62 -10.61
C PHE A 83 13.92 10.13 -10.44
N VAL A 84 12.82 10.87 -10.62
CA VAL A 84 12.69 12.27 -10.23
C VAL A 84 11.73 12.37 -9.04
N PRO A 85 12.14 12.97 -7.91
CA PRO A 85 11.26 13.15 -6.75
C PRO A 85 9.99 13.95 -7.08
N GLY A 86 8.91 13.67 -6.32
CA GLY A 86 7.66 14.41 -6.39
C GLY A 86 6.65 13.89 -7.41
N PHE A 87 6.85 12.69 -7.97
CA PHE A 87 5.90 12.04 -8.88
C PHE A 87 5.60 10.61 -8.46
N PHE A 88 4.33 10.22 -8.52
CA PHE A 88 3.99 8.82 -8.67
C PHE A 88 4.28 8.37 -10.08
N TYR A 89 4.82 7.16 -10.21
CA TYR A 89 5.04 6.53 -11.51
C TYR A 89 4.22 5.26 -11.60
N LYS A 90 3.76 4.95 -12.80
CA LYS A 90 3.35 3.60 -13.19
C LYS A 90 4.30 3.12 -14.28
N LEU A 91 5.07 2.08 -13.99
CA LEU A 91 6.04 1.52 -14.92
C LEU A 91 5.58 0.13 -15.38
N SER A 92 5.86 -0.19 -16.64
CA SER A 92 5.90 -1.57 -17.10
C SER A 92 7.35 -2.05 -17.06
N VAL A 93 7.60 -3.12 -16.32
CA VAL A 93 8.93 -3.63 -16.01
C VAL A 93 9.03 -5.08 -16.46
N LEU A 94 10.17 -5.43 -17.05
CA LEU A 94 10.54 -6.81 -17.32
C LEU A 94 11.42 -7.31 -16.17
N ALA A 95 10.95 -8.30 -15.42
CA ALA A 95 11.76 -9.04 -14.46
C ALA A 95 12.36 -10.26 -15.15
N SER A 96 13.65 -10.54 -14.92
CA SER A 96 14.35 -11.68 -15.54
C SER A 96 15.32 -12.32 -14.55
N GLU A 97 15.37 -13.65 -14.53
CA GLU A 97 16.33 -14.38 -13.71
C GLU A 97 17.78 -14.13 -14.18
N VAL A 98 18.67 -13.86 -13.23
CA VAL A 98 20.09 -13.68 -13.50
C VAL A 98 20.80 -15.01 -13.31
N ALA A 99 21.46 -15.51 -14.35
CA ALA A 99 22.26 -16.73 -14.26
C ALA A 99 23.50 -16.51 -13.39
N ASN A 100 23.71 -17.38 -12.39
CA ASN A 100 24.84 -17.34 -11.46
C ASN A 100 25.03 -15.97 -10.77
N PRO A 101 24.02 -15.49 -10.01
CA PRO A 101 24.15 -14.22 -9.32
C PRO A 101 25.28 -14.31 -8.27
N PRO A 102 26.03 -13.22 -8.02
CA PRO A 102 26.92 -13.14 -6.86
C PRO A 102 26.18 -13.52 -5.57
N ALA A 103 26.88 -14.09 -4.59
CA ALA A 103 26.26 -14.59 -3.36
C ALA A 103 25.41 -13.55 -2.60
N ASP A 104 25.74 -12.26 -2.76
CA ASP A 104 25.09 -11.14 -2.08
C ASP A 104 24.19 -10.30 -3.01
N ALA A 105 23.93 -10.77 -4.23
CA ALA A 105 23.12 -10.05 -5.23
C ALA A 105 21.77 -10.74 -5.46
N SER A 106 20.77 -9.94 -5.88
CA SER A 106 19.47 -10.45 -6.29
C SER A 106 19.60 -11.44 -7.44
N SER A 107 18.81 -12.52 -7.39
CA SER A 107 18.64 -13.45 -8.51
C SER A 107 17.77 -12.90 -9.63
N LEU A 108 17.22 -11.69 -9.47
CA LEU A 108 16.38 -11.01 -10.44
C LEU A 108 17.01 -9.68 -10.89
N SER A 109 16.90 -9.42 -12.18
CA SER A 109 17.17 -8.13 -12.82
C SER A 109 15.87 -7.51 -13.31
N TYR A 110 15.82 -6.18 -13.32
CA TYR A 110 14.63 -5.41 -13.67
C TYR A 110 14.98 -4.41 -14.75
N THR A 111 14.27 -4.44 -15.88
CA THR A 111 14.47 -3.51 -17.00
C THR A 111 13.19 -2.76 -17.29
N LEU A 112 13.28 -1.45 -17.45
CA LEU A 112 12.16 -0.62 -17.84
C LEU A 112 11.74 -0.95 -19.27
N ILE A 113 10.47 -1.32 -19.45
CA ILE A 113 9.86 -1.41 -20.78
C ILE A 113 9.31 -0.04 -21.17
N SER A 114 8.52 0.57 -20.28
CA SER A 114 7.92 1.89 -20.52
C SER A 114 7.44 2.56 -19.24
N GLU A 115 7.52 3.89 -19.18
CA GLU A 115 6.79 4.72 -18.21
C GLU A 115 5.36 4.91 -18.71
N VAL A 116 4.40 4.25 -18.05
CA VAL A 116 2.97 4.23 -18.44
C VAL A 116 2.24 5.47 -17.94
N ASP A 117 2.58 5.95 -16.74
CA ASP A 117 2.04 7.18 -16.16
C ASP A 117 3.08 7.84 -15.24
N LYS A 118 3.01 9.18 -15.15
CA LYS A 118 3.81 10.00 -14.25
C LYS A 118 3.03 11.23 -13.82
N THR A 119 2.63 11.27 -12.56
CA THR A 119 1.79 12.36 -12.03
C THR A 119 2.31 12.84 -10.68
N PRO A 120 2.30 14.17 -10.41
CA PRO A 120 2.92 14.70 -9.20
C PRO A 120 2.22 14.22 -7.92
N ARG A 121 0.90 13.99 -8.00
CA ARG A 121 0.07 13.52 -6.89
C ARG A 121 -1.05 12.65 -7.45
N HIS A 122 -1.27 11.48 -6.88
CA HIS A 122 -2.33 10.57 -7.32
C HIS A 122 -3.51 10.58 -6.34
N TYR A 123 -4.27 11.67 -6.34
CA TYR A 123 -5.50 11.73 -5.55
C TYR A 123 -6.63 11.06 -6.33
N ALA A 124 -7.10 9.91 -5.86
CA ALA A 124 -8.41 9.45 -6.24
C ALA A 124 -9.45 10.39 -5.58
N SER A 125 -10.38 10.90 -6.38
CA SER A 125 -11.44 11.79 -5.90
C SER A 125 -12.64 10.98 -5.47
N ASN A 126 -13.30 11.38 -4.38
CA ASN A 126 -14.51 10.72 -3.85
C ASN A 126 -14.29 9.27 -3.44
N THR A 127 -13.10 8.95 -2.92
CA THR A 127 -12.86 7.65 -2.28
C THR A 127 -13.39 7.66 -0.86
N MET A 128 -13.38 6.49 -0.20
CA MET A 128 -13.79 6.40 1.21
C MET A 128 -13.06 7.41 2.11
N LEU A 129 -11.78 7.68 1.80
CA LEU A 129 -10.93 8.60 2.55
C LEU A 129 -11.12 10.08 2.18
N THR A 130 -11.41 10.38 0.90
CA THR A 130 -11.43 11.75 0.34
C THR A 130 -12.82 12.31 0.04
N GLU A 131 -13.86 11.47 0.08
CA GLU A 131 -15.23 11.91 0.31
C GLU A 131 -15.19 12.69 1.63
N ASN A 132 -15.69 13.94 1.66
CA ASN A 132 -15.60 14.90 2.79
C ASN A 132 -16.32 14.44 4.08
N ARG A 133 -16.06 13.21 4.51
CA ARG A 133 -16.58 12.47 5.63
C ARG A 133 -15.76 12.81 6.86
N LYS A 134 -16.42 12.80 8.01
CA LYS A 134 -15.73 12.83 9.30
C LYS A 134 -15.43 11.42 9.77
N TRP A 135 -14.24 11.27 10.32
CA TRP A 135 -13.76 10.06 10.97
C TRP A 135 -13.60 10.37 12.45
N ASN A 136 -14.45 9.77 13.29
CA ASN A 136 -14.50 9.98 14.72
C ASN A 136 -13.49 9.10 15.44
N LEU A 137 -12.73 9.66 16.38
CA LEU A 137 -11.70 8.94 17.10
C LEU A 137 -12.33 7.86 17.99
N LYS A 138 -11.91 6.61 17.79
CA LYS A 138 -12.39 5.46 18.55
C LYS A 138 -11.32 4.92 19.50
N GLN A 139 -10.09 4.79 19.02
CA GLN A 139 -8.96 4.32 19.82
C GLN A 139 -7.70 5.12 19.51
N LEU A 140 -6.86 5.29 20.53
CA LEU A 140 -5.59 5.98 20.44
C LEU A 140 -4.63 5.36 21.45
N VAL A 141 -3.46 4.94 20.98
CA VAL A 141 -2.41 4.36 21.83
C VAL A 141 -1.86 5.40 22.80
N GLY A 142 -1.51 4.95 24.01
CA GLY A 142 -0.90 5.80 25.04
C GLY A 142 -1.88 6.70 25.77
N LEU A 143 -3.19 6.49 25.60
CA LEU A 143 -4.21 7.01 26.50
C LEU A 143 -4.23 6.14 27.76
N ASN A 144 -3.75 6.71 28.87
CA ASN A 144 -3.74 6.02 30.17
C ASN A 144 -5.18 5.84 30.69
N ASN A 145 -5.73 6.88 31.34
CA ASN A 145 -7.07 6.86 31.93
C ASN A 145 -8.10 7.69 31.14
N ALA A 146 -7.67 8.34 30.05
CA ALA A 146 -8.55 9.14 29.21
C ALA A 146 -9.28 8.22 28.22
N ASN A 147 -10.61 8.33 28.16
CA ASN A 147 -11.41 7.66 27.15
C ASN A 147 -11.85 8.69 26.09
N PRO A 148 -11.40 8.59 24.83
CA PRO A 148 -11.72 9.58 23.80
C PRO A 148 -13.23 9.62 23.48
N LEU A 149 -13.96 8.53 23.77
CA LEU A 149 -15.41 8.43 23.57
C LEU A 149 -16.22 9.14 24.67
N MET A 150 -15.57 9.58 25.76
CA MET A 150 -16.24 10.26 26.88
C MET A 150 -16.05 11.77 26.89
N LEU A 151 -15.39 12.33 25.88
CA LEU A 151 -15.27 13.77 25.72
C LEU A 151 -16.63 14.38 25.35
N GLU A 152 -16.91 15.61 25.82
CA GLU A 152 -18.12 16.35 25.44
C GLU A 152 -18.24 16.52 23.93
N GLN A 153 -17.10 16.74 23.26
CA GLN A 153 -16.98 16.73 21.82
C GLN A 153 -15.88 15.74 21.41
N PRO A 154 -16.24 14.62 20.74
CA PRO A 154 -15.26 13.65 20.28
C PRO A 154 -14.27 14.24 19.27
N ALA A 155 -13.01 13.82 19.39
CA ALA A 155 -12.00 14.13 18.40
C ALA A 155 -12.37 13.51 17.05
N ASN A 156 -12.09 14.20 15.96
CA ASN A 156 -12.39 13.74 14.60
C ASN A 156 -11.42 14.35 13.59
N ILE A 157 -11.34 13.71 12.43
CA ILE A 157 -10.60 14.21 11.27
C ILE A 157 -11.42 14.10 9.99
N THR A 158 -11.08 14.94 9.02
CA THR A 158 -11.53 14.89 7.63
C THR A 158 -10.34 15.10 6.72
N ILE A 159 -10.25 14.30 5.67
CA ILE A 159 -9.26 14.44 4.60
C ILE A 159 -10.01 14.86 3.34
N SER A 160 -9.55 15.94 2.72
CA SER A 160 -10.15 16.52 1.51
C SER A 160 -9.04 17.00 0.57
N GLY A 161 -8.81 16.24 -0.51
CA GLY A 161 -7.68 16.49 -1.41
C GLY A 161 -6.35 16.46 -0.67
N ASP A 162 -5.66 17.60 -0.64
CA ASP A 162 -4.36 17.77 0.02
C ASP A 162 -4.46 18.30 1.47
N ARG A 163 -5.67 18.43 2.02
CA ARG A 163 -5.90 19.01 3.36
C ARG A 163 -6.37 17.97 4.37
N LEU A 164 -5.69 17.91 5.50
CA LEU A 164 -6.18 17.31 6.73
C LEU A 164 -6.77 18.42 7.61
N SER A 165 -7.96 18.20 8.15
CA SER A 165 -8.58 19.08 9.13
C SER A 165 -9.28 18.25 10.20
N GLY A 166 -9.49 18.81 11.37
CA GLY A 166 -10.18 18.08 12.43
C GLY A 166 -10.28 18.84 13.74
N PHE A 167 -10.80 18.13 14.73
CA PHE A 167 -10.88 18.58 16.11
C PHE A 167 -10.20 17.55 17.00
N SER A 168 -9.31 17.97 17.90
CA SER A 168 -8.48 17.08 18.72
C SER A 168 -9.12 16.68 20.06
N GLY A 169 -10.38 17.08 20.30
CA GLY A 169 -11.06 16.98 21.59
C GLY A 169 -11.07 18.31 22.35
N CYS A 170 -10.16 19.23 22.03
CA CYS A 170 -10.08 20.55 22.66
C CYS A 170 -9.76 21.67 21.66
N ASN A 171 -8.84 21.44 20.73
CA ASN A 171 -8.41 22.41 19.73
C ASN A 171 -8.75 21.96 18.31
N ASN A 172 -8.82 22.92 17.40
CA ASN A 172 -8.86 22.59 15.97
C ASN A 172 -7.47 22.16 15.52
N MET A 173 -7.41 21.14 14.68
CA MET A 173 -6.19 20.68 14.03
C MET A 173 -6.27 20.87 12.52
N PHE A 174 -5.13 21.11 11.91
CA PHE A 174 -4.98 21.25 10.48
C PHE A 174 -3.63 20.70 10.05
N GLY A 175 -3.59 20.13 8.85
CA GLY A 175 -2.37 19.59 8.29
C GLY A 175 -2.47 19.48 6.78
N GLN A 176 -1.36 19.10 6.18
CA GLN A 176 -1.29 18.82 4.75
C GLN A 176 -1.15 17.32 4.53
N VAL A 177 -1.77 16.81 3.48
CA VAL A 177 -1.43 15.52 2.90
C VAL A 177 -0.30 15.75 1.91
N GLN A 178 0.91 15.25 2.19
CA GLN A 178 2.06 15.40 1.29
C GLN A 178 1.80 14.65 -0.02
N TYR A 179 1.36 13.40 0.10
CA TYR A 179 0.89 12.61 -1.02
C TYR A 179 -0.11 11.57 -0.53
N LEU A 180 -1.08 11.29 -1.40
CA LEU A 180 -2.01 10.18 -1.30
C LEU A 180 -1.94 9.43 -2.63
N PHE A 181 -2.05 8.12 -2.56
CA PHE A 181 -2.35 7.22 -3.64
C PHE A 181 -3.45 6.28 -3.16
N GLU A 182 -4.46 6.09 -3.98
CA GLU A 182 -5.51 5.11 -3.76
C GLU A 182 -6.01 4.61 -5.11
N ASP A 183 -6.12 3.30 -5.26
CA ASP A 183 -6.60 2.66 -6.48
C ASP A 183 -7.55 1.52 -6.09
N GLU A 184 -8.81 1.64 -6.51
CA GLU A 184 -9.86 0.66 -6.20
C GLU A 184 -9.55 -0.74 -6.75
N LYS A 185 -8.84 -0.83 -7.87
CA LYS A 185 -8.46 -2.12 -8.49
C LYS A 185 -7.33 -2.77 -7.72
N LEU A 186 -6.43 -1.97 -7.16
CA LEU A 186 -5.34 -2.48 -6.32
C LEU A 186 -5.80 -2.74 -4.88
N GLN A 187 -6.90 -2.12 -4.46
CA GLN A 187 -7.42 -2.17 -3.08
C GLN A 187 -6.39 -1.69 -2.05
N ASN A 188 -5.50 -0.79 -2.47
CA ASN A 188 -4.35 -0.34 -1.68
C ASN A 188 -4.31 1.18 -1.56
N THR A 189 -3.66 1.65 -0.51
CA THR A 189 -3.49 3.06 -0.21
C THR A 189 -2.06 3.35 0.22
N LEU A 190 -1.50 4.47 -0.21
CA LEU A 190 -0.30 5.05 0.36
C LEU A 190 -0.57 6.50 0.69
N LEU A 191 -0.41 6.88 1.96
CA LEU A 191 -0.64 8.22 2.44
C LEU A 191 0.53 8.66 3.30
N LYS A 192 1.07 9.84 3.01
CA LYS A 192 1.99 10.53 3.91
C LYS A 192 1.40 11.86 4.33
N LEU A 193 1.26 12.03 5.63
CA LEU A 193 0.89 13.32 6.23
C LEU A 193 2.13 14.22 6.32
N GLY A 194 1.88 15.50 6.14
CA GLY A 194 2.82 16.56 6.48
C GLY A 194 2.70 16.97 7.94
N PRO A 195 3.40 18.04 8.33
CA PRO A 195 3.27 18.60 9.67
C PRO A 195 1.82 18.90 10.01
N VAL A 196 1.38 18.48 11.20
CA VAL A 196 0.06 18.76 11.75
C VAL A 196 0.19 19.85 12.82
N GLY A 197 -0.52 20.95 12.60
CA GLY A 197 -0.66 22.05 13.55
C GLY A 197 -1.99 21.99 14.30
N SER A 198 -2.04 22.70 15.43
CA SER A 198 -3.26 22.90 16.22
C SER A 198 -3.37 24.34 16.70
N THR A 199 -4.59 24.75 17.06
CA THR A 199 -4.81 26.00 17.82
C THR A 199 -4.36 25.84 19.28
N LEU A 200 -4.18 26.95 20.00
CA LEU A 200 -3.71 26.96 21.39
C LEU A 200 -4.77 27.55 22.34
N MET A 201 -5.89 26.86 22.48
CA MET A 201 -6.90 27.15 23.52
C MET A 201 -6.65 26.28 24.75
N ALA A 202 -6.94 26.84 25.92
CA ALA A 202 -6.88 26.09 27.17
C ALA A 202 -8.07 25.12 27.27
N CYS A 203 -7.78 23.86 27.56
CA CYS A 203 -8.80 22.84 27.77
C CYS A 203 -9.29 22.90 29.22
N ALA A 204 -10.61 23.03 29.41
CA ALA A 204 -11.21 22.93 30.74
C ALA A 204 -11.16 21.47 31.26
N ASP A 205 -11.33 20.50 30.36
CA ASP A 205 -11.28 19.06 30.67
C ASP A 205 -9.83 18.51 30.52
N PRO A 206 -9.23 17.98 31.60
CA PRO A 206 -7.92 17.32 31.54
C PRO A 206 -7.87 16.11 30.61
N ASN A 207 -8.99 15.40 30.41
CA ASN A 207 -9.05 14.28 29.47
C ASN A 207 -8.95 14.79 28.03
N ALA A 208 -9.68 15.85 27.69
CA ALA A 208 -9.59 16.49 26.38
C ALA A 208 -8.16 16.95 26.06
N ASN A 209 -7.46 17.56 27.03
CA ASN A 209 -6.06 17.94 26.89
C ASN A 209 -5.14 16.72 26.64
N THR A 210 -5.37 15.62 27.36
CA THR A 210 -4.59 14.39 27.19
C THR A 210 -4.80 13.78 25.81
N VAL A 211 -6.06 13.71 25.36
CA VAL A 211 -6.42 13.21 24.02
C VAL A 211 -5.80 14.08 22.93
N GLU A 212 -5.89 15.40 23.05
CA GLU A 212 -5.28 16.32 22.09
C GLU A 212 -3.78 16.08 21.91
N GLN A 213 -3.02 16.09 23.01
CA GLN A 213 -1.57 15.96 22.96
C GLN A 213 -1.15 14.61 22.38
N LYS A 214 -1.83 13.54 22.78
CA LYS A 214 -1.54 12.18 22.28
C LYS A 214 -1.92 12.03 20.81
N LEU A 215 -3.04 12.62 20.40
CA LEU A 215 -3.48 12.55 19.01
C LEU A 215 -2.51 13.31 18.10
N GLN A 216 -2.09 14.51 18.48
CA GLN A 216 -1.10 15.29 17.70
C GLN A 216 0.25 14.55 17.61
N GLN A 217 0.70 13.94 18.71
CA GLN A 217 1.92 13.14 18.72
C GLN A 217 1.81 11.94 17.76
N ALA A 218 0.70 11.19 17.84
CA ALA A 218 0.48 10.01 17.01
C ALA A 218 0.37 10.37 15.51
N LEU A 219 -0.38 11.41 15.16
CA LEU A 219 -0.50 11.89 13.78
C LEU A 219 0.84 12.34 13.19
N GLY A 220 1.79 12.78 14.02
CA GLY A 220 3.13 13.16 13.57
C GLY A 220 4.06 11.98 13.25
N VAL A 221 3.70 10.75 13.62
CA VAL A 221 4.58 9.56 13.46
C VAL A 221 3.98 8.42 12.65
N VAL A 222 2.67 8.44 12.38
CA VAL A 222 2.01 7.42 11.53
C VAL A 222 2.56 7.47 10.10
N ASN A 223 2.81 6.28 9.54
CA ASN A 223 3.40 6.11 8.21
C ASN A 223 2.62 5.16 7.29
N ALA A 224 1.56 4.52 7.80
CA ALA A 224 0.65 3.72 7.01
C ALA A 224 -0.80 3.97 7.46
N ILE A 225 -1.72 3.97 6.50
CA ILE A 225 -3.14 4.21 6.72
C ILE A 225 -3.92 3.17 5.93
N GLN A 226 -4.88 2.52 6.60
CA GLN A 226 -5.71 1.48 6.00
C GLN A 226 -7.19 1.79 6.28
N VAL A 227 -7.99 1.80 5.22
CA VAL A 227 -9.45 1.90 5.34
C VAL A 227 -10.02 0.48 5.33
N GLN A 228 -10.55 0.03 6.46
CA GLN A 228 -11.25 -1.24 6.64
C GLN A 228 -12.65 -0.92 7.13
N TRP A 229 -13.60 -0.71 6.20
CA TRP A 229 -14.94 -0.22 6.55
C TRP A 229 -15.55 -0.93 7.77
N PRO A 230 -16.04 -0.19 8.80
CA PRO A 230 -16.19 1.27 8.88
C PRO A 230 -14.99 2.01 9.49
N PHE A 231 -13.84 1.36 9.65
CA PHE A 231 -12.68 1.89 10.37
C PHE A 231 -11.63 2.50 9.43
N LEU A 232 -11.02 3.57 9.94
CA LEU A 232 -9.80 4.15 9.41
C LEU A 232 -8.69 3.90 10.43
N ASN A 233 -7.80 2.99 10.11
CA ASN A 233 -6.69 2.57 10.95
C ASN A 233 -5.40 3.28 10.50
N MET A 234 -4.65 3.81 11.46
CA MET A 234 -3.35 4.44 11.22
C MET A 234 -2.28 3.72 12.01
N TYR A 235 -1.18 3.39 11.33
CA TYR A 235 -0.11 2.56 11.86
C TYR A 235 1.23 3.30 11.87
N GLN A 236 2.09 2.86 12.79
CA GLN A 236 3.51 3.16 12.79
C GLN A 236 4.27 1.83 12.80
N ASN A 237 4.98 1.51 11.71
CA ASN A 237 5.77 0.26 11.62
C ASN A 237 4.93 -0.99 11.98
N ASP A 238 3.76 -1.14 11.36
CA ASP A 238 2.78 -2.21 11.58
C ASP A 238 2.07 -2.21 12.95
N GLU A 239 2.40 -1.31 13.87
CA GLU A 239 1.67 -1.12 15.12
C GLU A 239 0.50 -0.16 14.93
N LEU A 240 -0.72 -0.58 15.32
CA LEU A 240 -1.91 0.26 15.24
C LEU A 240 -1.82 1.39 16.27
N MET A 241 -1.72 2.63 15.81
CA MET A 241 -1.58 3.82 16.67
C MET A 241 -2.92 4.51 16.91
N ILE A 242 -3.74 4.63 15.87
CA ILE A 242 -5.00 5.38 15.90
C ILE A 242 -6.05 4.58 15.13
N GLN A 243 -7.24 4.43 15.71
CA GLN A 243 -8.41 3.95 15.01
C GLN A 243 -9.49 5.03 15.06
N PHE A 244 -9.95 5.42 13.88
CA PHE A 244 -11.17 6.20 13.72
C PHE A 244 -12.29 5.31 13.15
N VAL A 245 -13.51 5.77 13.27
CA VAL A 245 -14.70 5.19 12.66
C VAL A 245 -15.43 6.26 11.85
N ALA A 246 -15.95 5.91 10.69
CA ALA A 246 -16.74 6.81 9.85
C ALA A 246 -17.91 7.42 10.64
N GLU A 247 -18.34 8.66 10.38
CA GLU A 247 -19.49 9.29 11.07
C GLU A 247 -20.84 8.69 10.60
N ASP A 248 -20.89 8.23 9.36
CA ASP A 248 -22.04 7.68 8.63
C ASP A 248 -22.07 6.14 8.65
N TRP A 249 -21.46 5.52 9.67
CA TRP A 249 -21.59 4.08 9.90
C TRP A 249 -22.83 3.78 10.76
N ASP A 250 -23.71 2.91 10.25
CA ASP A 250 -24.88 2.37 10.95
C ASP A 250 -24.53 1.12 11.78
#